data_AF-A0A183FG19-F1
#
_entry.id   AF-A0A183FG19-F1
#
_cell.length_a   1.000
_cell.length_b   1.000
_cell.length_c   1.000
_cell.angle_alpha   90.00
_cell.angle_beta   90.00
_cell.angle_gamma   90.00
#
_symmetry.space_group_name_H-M   'P 1'
#
loop_
_entity.id
_entity.type
_entity.pdbx_description
1 polymer ?
#
loop_
_entity_poly.entity_id
_entity_poly.type
_entity_poly.pdbx_seq_one_letter_code
_entity_poly.pdbx_strand_id
1 'polypeptide(L)'
;MVETAGFRAERATKGSARSRPCRSSWSRETWRRVSQTILKCAKETLGKTKGGTRGDNKSAWFWNEEVQAAVKRKKEAYKLWQKTRAPEHLTAYRKLKRLAKTAAKAKNVEMDALYEKLDGPEGEKFAIRLAKARHRVSLDIRVVKI
;
A
#
# COMPACT_ATOMS: atom_id res chain seq x y z
N MET A 1 87.43 -6.14 23.01
CA MET A 1 87.95 -5.19 24.02
C MET A 1 87.00 -4.00 24.04
N VAL A 2 86.42 -3.75 25.21
CA VAL A 2 85.67 -2.56 25.69
C VAL A 2 84.25 -2.28 25.18
N GLU A 3 83.34 -2.30 26.16
CA GLU A 3 81.98 -1.74 26.24
C GLU A 3 81.95 -0.24 25.88
N THR A 4 80.86 0.40 25.46
CA THR A 4 79.63 0.67 26.22
C THR A 4 78.66 1.43 25.31
N ALA A 5 77.36 1.27 25.55
CA ALA A 5 76.41 2.36 25.86
C ALA A 5 75.01 2.11 25.31
N GLY A 6 74.02 2.34 26.17
CA GLY A 6 72.72 2.82 25.72
C GLY A 6 71.51 1.93 25.98
N PHE A 7 71.24 1.61 27.25
CA PHE A 7 69.88 1.28 27.67
C PHE A 7 69.00 2.53 27.49
N ARG A 8 68.12 2.54 26.47
CA ARG A 8 67.08 3.56 26.33
C ARG A 8 65.73 2.87 26.14
N ALA A 9 64.96 2.87 27.21
CA ALA A 9 63.57 2.44 27.25
C ALA A 9 62.73 3.34 26.34
N GLU A 10 62.03 2.76 25.36
CA GLU A 10 61.02 3.46 24.58
C GLU A 10 59.67 2.75 24.67
N ARG A 11 58.93 3.18 25.70
CA ARG A 11 57.48 3.37 25.78
C ARG A 11 56.60 2.50 24.86
N ALA A 12 56.04 1.45 25.44
CA ALA A 12 54.81 0.82 24.97
C ALA A 12 53.70 1.89 24.81
N THR A 13 53.39 2.24 23.57
CA THR A 13 52.18 2.99 23.23
C THR A 13 50.99 2.09 23.54
N LYS A 14 50.36 2.32 24.70
CA LYS A 14 49.12 1.67 25.11
C LYS A 14 48.10 1.79 23.99
N GLY A 15 47.73 0.66 23.40
CA GLY A 15 46.62 0.58 22.45
C GLY A 15 45.37 1.18 23.09
N SER A 16 44.85 2.22 22.44
CA SER A 16 43.55 2.80 22.78
C SER A 16 42.50 1.70 22.61
N ALA A 17 42.06 1.14 23.73
CA ALA A 17 40.98 0.20 23.80
C ALA A 17 39.72 0.90 23.26
N ARG A 18 39.34 0.59 22.02
CA ARG A 18 37.97 0.84 21.56
C ARG A 18 37.07 0.03 22.47
N SER A 19 36.42 0.71 23.40
CA SER A 19 35.42 0.15 24.28
C SER A 19 34.41 -0.63 23.43
N ARG A 20 34.36 -1.95 23.61
CA ARG A 20 33.35 -2.79 22.97
C ARG A 20 31.98 -2.32 23.46
N PRO A 21 31.07 -1.88 22.58
CA PRO A 21 29.72 -1.54 23.00
C PRO A 21 29.04 -2.78 23.60
N CYS A 22 28.20 -2.57 24.62
CA CYS A 22 27.38 -3.60 25.24
C CYS A 22 26.74 -4.51 24.17
N ARG A 23 26.73 -5.84 24.38
CA ARG A 23 26.35 -6.86 23.37
C ARG A 23 25.00 -6.58 22.68
N SER A 24 24.08 -5.90 23.35
CA SER A 24 22.76 -5.50 22.84
C SER A 24 22.77 -4.25 21.94
N SER A 25 23.72 -3.32 22.11
CA SER A 25 23.86 -2.14 21.25
C SER A 25 24.65 -2.48 19.98
N TRP A 26 25.62 -3.40 20.06
CA TRP A 26 26.33 -3.91 18.88
C TRP A 26 25.38 -4.64 17.92
N SER A 27 24.50 -5.50 18.45
CA SER A 27 23.51 -6.23 17.64
C SER A 27 22.52 -5.30 16.91
N ARG A 28 22.05 -4.24 17.57
CA ARG A 28 21.15 -3.26 16.93
C ARG A 28 21.84 -2.45 15.84
N GLU A 29 23.10 -2.07 16.05
CA GLU A 29 23.87 -1.28 15.09
C GLU A 29 24.27 -2.10 13.86
N THR A 30 24.70 -3.36 14.05
CA THR A 30 25.01 -4.26 12.93
C THR A 30 23.77 -4.55 12.09
N TRP A 31 22.64 -4.82 12.74
CA TRP A 31 21.37 -5.06 12.03
C TRP A 31 20.88 -3.83 11.26
N ARG A 32 21.03 -2.64 11.85
CA ARG A 32 20.72 -1.36 11.17
C ARG A 32 21.56 -1.17 9.91
N ARG A 33 22.87 -1.44 10.00
CA ARG A 33 23.78 -1.33 8.85
C ARG A 33 23.42 -2.31 7.74
N VAL A 34 23.23 -3.59 8.07
CA VAL A 34 22.82 -4.61 7.09
C VAL A 34 21.51 -4.23 6.40
N SER A 35 20.52 -3.79 7.18
CA SER A 35 19.22 -3.35 6.64
C SER A 35 19.37 -2.16 5.69
N GLN A 36 20.22 -1.19 6.02
CA GLN A 36 20.50 -0.04 5.16
C GLN A 36 21.17 -0.47 3.85
N THR A 37 22.13 -1.39 3.91
CA THR A 37 22.82 -1.90 2.72
C THR A 37 21.86 -2.64 1.79
N ILE A 38 21.00 -3.51 2.34
CA ILE A 38 19.97 -4.23 1.58
C ILE A 38 19.00 -3.25 0.91
N LEU A 39 18.50 -2.26 1.64
CA LEU A 39 17.60 -1.24 1.10
C LEU A 39 18.27 -0.37 0.03
N LYS A 40 19.58 -0.12 0.15
CA LYS A 40 20.35 0.63 -0.85
C LYS A 40 20.50 -0.18 -2.13
N CYS A 41 20.96 -1.43 -2.03
CA CYS A 41 21.02 -2.34 -3.19
C CYS A 41 19.66 -2.49 -3.88
N ALA A 42 18.60 -2.72 -3.11
CA ALA A 42 17.25 -2.85 -3.67
C ALA A 42 16.79 -1.59 -4.41
N LYS A 43 17.13 -0.39 -3.92
CA LYS A 43 16.81 0.87 -4.62
C LYS A 43 17.62 1.07 -5.89
N GLU A 44 18.86 0.60 -5.91
CA GLU A 44 19.75 0.70 -7.08
C GLU A 44 19.37 -0.31 -8.16
N THR A 45 18.99 -1.54 -7.79
CA THR A 45 18.63 -2.60 -8.74
C THR A 45 17.17 -2.50 -9.22
N LEU A 46 16.23 -2.20 -8.32
CA LEU A 46 14.79 -2.19 -8.63
C LEU A 46 14.23 -0.78 -8.86
N GLY A 47 15.03 0.27 -8.62
CA GLY A 47 14.56 1.65 -8.60
C GLY A 47 13.65 1.96 -7.41
N LYS A 48 13.21 3.23 -7.30
CA LYS A 48 12.15 3.63 -6.38
C LYS A 48 10.84 3.73 -7.14
N THR A 49 9.90 2.84 -6.86
CA THR A 49 8.54 3.01 -7.34
C THR A 49 7.91 4.22 -6.64
N LYS A 50 7.54 5.26 -7.40
CA LYS A 50 6.55 6.23 -6.93
C LYS A 50 5.28 5.43 -6.75
N GLY A 51 4.83 5.27 -5.50
CA GLY A 51 3.62 4.53 -5.16
C GLY A 51 2.53 4.93 -6.16
N GLY A 52 2.09 3.95 -6.95
CA GLY A 52 1.29 4.21 -8.14
C GLY A 52 0.14 5.14 -7.80
N THR A 53 -0.07 6.16 -8.63
CA THR A 53 -1.31 6.95 -8.62
C THR A 53 -2.43 5.94 -8.51
N ARG A 54 -3.16 5.95 -7.39
CA ARG A 54 -4.37 5.13 -7.24
C ARG A 54 -5.17 5.43 -8.49
N GLY A 55 -5.19 4.47 -9.42
CA GLY A 55 -5.75 4.69 -10.74
C GLY A 55 -7.09 5.35 -10.53
N ASP A 56 -7.31 6.47 -11.23
CA ASP A 56 -8.62 7.08 -11.28
C ASP A 56 -9.63 5.96 -11.45
N ASN A 57 -10.74 6.05 -10.71
CA ASN A 57 -11.84 5.08 -10.65
C ASN A 57 -12.49 4.77 -12.02
N LYS A 58 -11.81 4.94 -13.15
CA LYS A 58 -12.25 4.53 -14.49
C LYS A 58 -12.49 3.02 -14.61
N SER A 59 -11.93 2.20 -13.72
CA SER A 59 -12.29 0.77 -13.59
C SER A 59 -13.63 0.53 -12.86
N ALA A 60 -14.35 1.58 -12.46
CA ALA A 60 -15.52 1.50 -11.61
C ALA A 60 -16.87 1.43 -12.33
N TRP A 61 -16.93 0.99 -13.60
CA TRP A 61 -18.22 0.69 -14.24
C TRP A 61 -19.07 -0.29 -13.41
N PHE A 62 -18.41 -1.16 -12.65
CA PHE A 62 -19.05 -2.14 -11.76
C PHE A 62 -19.36 -1.57 -10.37
N TRP A 63 -18.63 -0.53 -9.93
CA TRP A 63 -18.86 0.14 -8.65
C TRP A 63 -19.67 1.40 -8.89
N ASN A 64 -20.99 1.30 -8.82
CA ASN A 64 -21.93 2.42 -8.90
C ASN A 64 -21.54 3.62 -8.01
N GLU A 65 -21.95 4.82 -8.43
CA GLU A 65 -21.65 6.08 -7.72
C GLU A 65 -22.06 6.04 -6.24
N GLU A 66 -23.19 5.42 -5.93
CA GLU A 66 -23.68 5.27 -4.55
C GLU A 66 -22.73 4.43 -3.68
N VAL A 67 -22.24 3.31 -4.20
CA VAL A 67 -21.30 2.44 -3.47
C VAL A 67 -19.97 3.16 -3.30
N GLN A 68 -19.51 3.89 -4.33
CA GLN A 68 -18.30 4.70 -4.22
C GLN A 68 -18.45 5.82 -3.19
N ALA A 69 -19.56 6.55 -3.19
CA ALA A 69 -19.85 7.62 -2.24
C ALA A 69 -19.90 7.07 -0.82
N ALA A 70 -20.55 5.91 -0.59
CA ALA A 70 -20.60 5.27 0.70
C ALA A 70 -19.21 4.82 1.18
N VAL A 71 -18.39 4.24 0.30
CA VAL A 71 -17.01 3.84 0.60
C VAL A 71 -16.12 5.07 0.87
N LYS A 72 -16.30 6.17 0.15
CA LYS A 72 -15.58 7.43 0.37
C LYS A 72 -15.90 8.03 1.74
N ARG A 73 -17.20 8.17 2.07
CA ARG A 73 -17.65 8.64 3.40
C ARG A 73 -17.12 7.75 4.53
N LYS A 74 -17.15 6.43 4.35
CA LYS A 74 -16.54 5.47 5.30
C LYS A 74 -15.04 5.74 5.49
N LYS A 75 -14.29 5.95 4.41
CA LYS A 75 -12.84 6.21 4.47
C LYS A 75 -12.53 7.52 5.19
N GLU A 76 -13.31 8.57 4.91
CA GLU A 76 -13.18 9.88 5.57
C GLU A 76 -13.44 9.78 7.08
N ALA A 77 -14.52 9.10 7.48
CA ALA A 77 -14.81 8.86 8.89
C ALA A 77 -13.74 8.02 9.60
N TYR A 78 -13.14 7.04 8.91
CA TYR A 78 -12.02 6.26 9.46
C TYR A 78 -10.78 7.13 9.67
N LYS A 79 -10.44 8.00 8.71
CA LYS A 79 -9.32 8.94 8.85
C LYS A 79 -9.55 9.92 10.00
N LEU A 80 -10.78 10.42 10.16
CA LEU A 80 -11.15 11.29 11.27
C LEU A 80 -10.97 10.57 12.60
N TRP A 81 -11.55 9.37 12.74
CA TRP A 81 -11.36 8.55 13.94
C TRP A 81 -9.88 8.24 14.24
N GLN A 82 -9.06 7.95 13.22
CA GLN A 82 -7.63 7.73 13.40
C GLN A 82 -6.90 8.93 14.02
N LYS A 83 -7.31 10.15 13.65
CA LYS A 83 -6.68 11.38 14.16
C LYS A 83 -7.13 11.71 15.58
N THR A 84 -8.44 11.69 15.84
CA THR A 84 -8.99 12.14 17.13
C THR A 84 -9.02 11.03 18.18
N ARG A 85 -9.04 9.74 17.78
CA ARG A 85 -9.25 8.57 18.66
C ARG A 85 -10.51 8.61 19.54
N ALA A 86 -11.41 9.57 19.30
CA ALA A 86 -12.63 9.76 20.08
C ALA A 86 -13.67 8.64 19.83
N PRO A 87 -14.41 8.23 20.85
CA PRO A 87 -15.44 7.18 20.75
C PRO A 87 -16.60 7.59 19.84
N GLU A 88 -16.94 8.88 19.78
CA GLU A 88 -18.01 9.41 18.92
C GLU A 88 -17.72 9.15 17.44
N HIS A 89 -16.51 9.45 16.98
CA HIS A 89 -16.10 9.19 15.60
C HIS A 89 -16.03 7.69 15.28
N LEU A 90 -15.76 6.84 16.28
CA LEU A 90 -15.82 5.38 16.11
C LEU A 90 -17.25 4.93 15.83
N THR A 91 -18.25 5.47 16.54
CA THR A 91 -19.66 5.15 16.29
C THR A 91 -20.11 5.64 14.90
N ALA A 92 -19.72 6.85 14.50
CA ALA A 92 -20.00 7.40 13.17
C ALA A 92 -19.36 6.54 12.06
N TYR A 93 -18.11 6.13 12.22
CA TYR A 93 -17.44 5.20 11.30
C TYR A 93 -18.17 3.86 11.22
N ARG A 94 -18.60 3.28 12.35
CA ARG A 94 -19.34 2.00 12.37
C ARG A 94 -20.66 2.11 11.61
N LYS A 95 -21.41 3.21 11.77
CA LYS A 95 -22.64 3.49 11.01
C LYS A 95 -22.35 3.54 9.50
N LEU A 96 -21.38 4.34 9.09
CA LEU A 96 -20.98 4.47 7.67
C LEU A 96 -20.43 3.17 7.09
N LYS A 97 -19.71 2.36 7.88
CA LYS A 97 -19.24 1.04 7.48
C LYS A 97 -20.42 0.09 7.20
N ARG A 98 -21.49 0.13 8.01
CA ARG A 98 -22.70 -0.68 7.78
C ARG A 98 -23.40 -0.23 6.50
N LEU A 99 -23.60 1.07 6.32
CA LEU A 99 -24.22 1.63 5.10
C LEU A 99 -23.46 1.24 3.83
N ALA A 100 -22.13 1.38 3.84
CA ALA A 100 -21.30 0.95 2.70
C ALA A 100 -21.41 -0.56 2.43
N LYS A 101 -21.53 -1.38 3.49
CA LYS A 101 -21.73 -2.83 3.34
C LYS A 101 -23.10 -3.15 2.75
N THR A 102 -24.16 -2.46 3.16
CA THR A 102 -25.50 -2.66 2.62
C THR A 102 -25.58 -2.26 1.16
N ALA A 103 -25.01 -1.11 0.80
CA ALA A 103 -24.95 -0.66 -0.61
C ALA A 103 -24.19 -1.68 -1.49
N ALA A 104 -23.05 -2.19 -1.01
CA ALA A 104 -22.31 -3.23 -1.72
C ALA A 104 -23.11 -4.53 -1.86
N LYS A 105 -23.82 -4.95 -0.80
CA LYS A 105 -24.68 -6.15 -0.86
C LYS A 105 -25.82 -6.01 -1.86
N ALA A 106 -26.51 -4.87 -1.87
CA ALA A 106 -27.60 -4.61 -2.81
C ALA A 106 -27.11 -4.72 -4.26
N LYS A 107 -25.91 -4.21 -4.55
CA LYS A 107 -25.29 -4.35 -5.87
C LYS A 107 -24.82 -5.76 -6.19
N ASN A 108 -24.33 -6.51 -5.21
CA ASN A 108 -24.04 -7.93 -5.43
C ASN A 108 -25.31 -8.69 -5.83
N VAL A 109 -26.44 -8.48 -5.15
CA VAL A 109 -27.72 -9.12 -5.51
C VAL A 109 -28.16 -8.77 -6.93
N GLU A 110 -28.00 -7.51 -7.34
CA GLU A 110 -28.28 -7.07 -8.72
C GLU A 110 -27.37 -7.76 -9.74
N MET A 111 -26.08 -7.95 -9.40
CA MET A 111 -25.11 -8.64 -10.25
C MET A 111 -25.35 -10.14 -10.28
N ASP A 112 -25.70 -10.76 -9.16
CA ASP A 112 -26.07 -12.18 -9.10
C ASP A 112 -27.26 -12.43 -10.03
N ALA A 113 -28.30 -11.59 -9.98
CA ALA A 113 -29.44 -11.67 -10.91
C ALA A 113 -29.05 -11.44 -12.39
N LEU A 114 -28.00 -10.67 -12.65
CA LEU A 114 -27.44 -10.53 -14.00
C LEU A 114 -26.74 -11.81 -14.44
N TYR A 115 -25.95 -12.43 -13.56
CA TYR A 115 -25.25 -13.68 -13.84
C TYR A 115 -26.21 -14.85 -14.09
N GLU A 116 -27.28 -14.98 -13.31
CA GLU A 116 -28.34 -15.97 -13.54
C GLU A 116 -28.95 -15.85 -14.95
N LYS A 117 -29.11 -14.62 -15.47
CA LYS A 117 -29.57 -14.40 -16.85
C LYS A 117 -28.54 -14.75 -17.90
N LEU A 118 -27.24 -14.67 -17.57
CA LEU A 118 -26.16 -15.10 -18.46
C LEU A 118 -25.99 -16.63 -18.48
N ASP A 119 -26.30 -17.32 -17.40
CA ASP A 119 -26.26 -18.79 -17.35
C ASP A 119 -27.49 -19.45 -17.97
N GLY A 120 -28.55 -18.67 -18.22
CA GLY A 120 -29.74 -19.14 -18.93
C GLY A 120 -29.51 -19.42 -20.43
N PRO A 121 -30.45 -20.10 -21.11
CA PRO A 121 -30.33 -20.47 -22.52
C PRO A 121 -30.27 -19.27 -23.48
N GLU A 122 -30.72 -18.08 -23.05
CA GLU A 122 -30.59 -16.83 -23.82
C GLU A 122 -29.34 -16.00 -23.45
N GLY A 123 -28.50 -16.52 -22.55
CA GLY A 123 -27.35 -15.81 -22.00
C GLY A 123 -26.33 -15.38 -23.05
N GLU A 124 -26.09 -16.20 -24.07
CA GLU A 124 -25.19 -15.87 -25.18
C GLU A 124 -25.66 -14.62 -25.95
N LYS A 125 -26.95 -14.57 -26.31
CA LYS A 125 -27.56 -13.41 -26.99
C LYS A 125 -27.51 -12.17 -26.10
N PHE A 126 -27.69 -12.33 -24.79
CA PHE A 126 -27.60 -11.23 -23.83
C PHE A 126 -26.16 -10.71 -23.71
N ALA A 127 -25.17 -11.59 -23.61
CA ALA A 127 -23.75 -11.24 -23.54
C ALA A 127 -23.28 -10.48 -24.80
N ILE A 128 -23.69 -10.92 -25.99
CA ILE A 128 -23.37 -10.23 -27.26
C ILE A 128 -23.98 -8.83 -27.28
N ARG A 129 -25.22 -8.66 -26.86
CA ARG A 129 -25.87 -7.34 -26.76
C ARG A 129 -25.14 -6.42 -25.78
N LEU A 130 -24.78 -6.95 -24.61
CA LEU A 130 -24.03 -6.23 -23.58
C LEU A 130 -22.65 -5.78 -24.10
N ALA A 131 -21.91 -6.67 -24.77
CA ALA A 131 -20.63 -6.34 -25.39
C ALA A 131 -20.75 -5.22 -26.43
N LYS A 132 -21.76 -5.28 -27.32
CA LYS A 132 -22.03 -4.23 -28.32
C LYS A 132 -22.39 -2.88 -27.68
N ALA A 133 -23.18 -2.88 -26.60
CA ALA A 133 -23.52 -1.65 -25.88
C ALA A 133 -22.26 -1.01 -25.26
N ARG A 134 -21.41 -1.81 -24.62
CA ARG A 134 -20.15 -1.34 -24.02
C ARG A 134 -19.18 -0.83 -25.07
N HIS A 135 -19.07 -1.52 -26.20
CA HIS A 135 -18.23 -1.08 -27.30
C HIS A 135 -18.65 0.31 -27.79
N ARG A 136 -19.96 0.54 -28.00
CA ARG A 136 -20.51 1.85 -28.39
C ARG A 136 -20.17 2.96 -27.39
N VAL A 137 -20.39 2.72 -26.09
CA VAL A 137 -20.03 3.69 -25.03
C VAL A 137 -18.52 3.98 -25.02
N SER A 138 -17.68 2.97 -25.27
CA SER A 138 -16.22 3.15 -25.32
C SER A 138 -15.73 3.95 -26.53
N LEU A 139 -16.52 4.00 -27.61
CA LEU A 139 -16.23 4.83 -28.77
C LEU A 139 -16.63 6.28 -28.49
N ASP A 140 -17.77 6.50 -27.82
CA ASP A 140 -18.27 7.82 -27.44
C ASP A 140 -17.27 8.58 -26.54
N ILE A 141 -16.67 7.90 -25.56
CA ILE A 141 -15.62 8.46 -24.68
C ILE A 141 -14.37 8.89 -25.47
N ARG A 142 -14.08 8.28 -26.63
CA ARG A 142 -12.92 8.65 -27.47
C ARG A 142 -13.20 9.85 -28.38
N VAL A 143 -14.46 10.18 -28.64
CA VAL A 143 -14.86 11.33 -29.48
C VAL A 143 -14.83 12.64 -28.70
N VAL A 144 -15.01 12.59 -27.37
CA VAL A 144 -14.77 13.73 -26.48
C VAL A 144 -13.26 13.96 -26.37
N LYS A 145 -12.70 14.74 -27.31
CA LYS A 145 -11.36 15.34 -27.15
C LYS A 145 -11.38 16.17 -25.87
N ILE A 146 -10.47 15.83 -24.94
CA ILE A 146 -10.04 16.70 -23.84
C ILE A 146 -9.22 17.85 -24.42
#